data_AF-A0A5A7WCZ7-F1
#
_entry.id   AF-A0A5A7WCZ7-F1
#
_cell.length_a   1.000
_cell.length_b   1.000
_cell.length_c   1.000
_cell.angle_alpha   90.00
_cell.angle_beta   90.00
_cell.angle_gamma   90.00
#
_symmetry.space_group_name_H-M   'P 1'
#
loop_
_entity.id
_entity.type
_entity.pdbx_description
1 polymer ?
#
loop_
_entity_poly.entity_id
_entity_poly.type
_entity_poly.pdbx_seq_one_letter_code
_entity_poly.pdbx_strand_id
1 'polypeptide(L)'
;MRTPRVRVVWKLYGILGVAAGVTAFLSGLGLPWSIAIGVLASAAPAFLAGILRGAATPAPDEDPAGALSEMSGTDFEDHVARIARRTGAPVIMTPLTGDWGVDLIVGRRPDRLAIQCKRQSRPVGAGAVQEVVAGAPMQDCTQTMVVTNHDFTPAARKLAELHGCVLVGGAELNRLGSTIRRLITPDGVR
;
A
#
# COMPACT_ATOMS: atom_id res chain seq x y z
N MET A 1 -16.36 18.57 -21.38
CA MET A 1 -17.14 17.82 -22.40
C MET A 1 -17.67 16.52 -21.78
N ARG A 2 -18.97 16.43 -21.48
CA ARG A 2 -19.60 15.18 -20.99
C ARG A 2 -19.81 14.22 -22.16
N THR A 3 -19.34 13.00 -22.05
CA THR A 3 -19.32 12.02 -23.14
C THR A 3 -20.74 11.58 -23.53
N PRO A 4 -21.12 11.59 -24.82
CA PRO A 4 -22.44 11.15 -25.28
C PRO A 4 -22.69 9.65 -25.10
N ARG A 5 -21.65 8.85 -24.80
CA ARG A 5 -21.71 7.39 -24.70
C ARG A 5 -22.62 6.87 -23.58
N VAL A 6 -22.68 7.54 -22.43
CA VAL A 6 -23.45 7.04 -21.28
C VAL A 6 -24.95 7.04 -21.56
N ARG A 7 -25.48 8.12 -22.17
CA ARG A 7 -26.90 8.23 -22.49
C ARG A 7 -27.37 7.20 -23.52
N VAL A 8 -26.49 6.77 -24.43
CA VAL A 8 -26.81 5.76 -25.44
C VAL A 8 -26.91 4.37 -24.81
N VAL A 9 -26.03 4.05 -23.86
CA VAL A 9 -26.01 2.74 -23.17
C VAL A 9 -27.29 2.51 -22.34
N TRP A 10 -27.73 3.53 -21.58
CA TRP A 10 -28.97 3.41 -20.80
C TRP A 10 -30.23 3.26 -21.66
N LYS A 11 -30.25 3.86 -22.87
CA LYS A 11 -31.34 3.65 -23.83
C LYS A 11 -31.38 2.22 -24.35
N LEU A 12 -30.22 1.62 -24.63
CA LEU A 12 -30.13 0.23 -25.07
C LEU A 12 -30.60 -0.76 -24.00
N TYR A 13 -30.27 -0.52 -22.73
CA TYR A 13 -30.76 -1.34 -21.61
C TYR A 13 -32.28 -1.24 -21.42
N GLY A 14 -32.85 -0.06 -21.62
CA GLY A 14 -34.31 0.11 -21.64
C GLY A 14 -34.99 -0.68 -22.76
N ILE A 15 -34.43 -0.65 -23.98
CA ILE A 15 -34.97 -1.41 -25.13
C ILE A 15 -34.91 -2.92 -24.86
N LEU A 16 -33.80 -3.41 -24.30
CA LEU A 16 -33.64 -4.82 -23.95
C LEU A 16 -34.68 -5.28 -22.92
N GLY A 17 -34.94 -4.46 -21.89
CA GLY A 17 -35.95 -4.74 -20.88
C GLY A 17 -37.37 -4.80 -21.46
N VAL A 18 -37.74 -3.85 -22.31
CA VAL A 18 -39.05 -3.82 -22.97
C VAL A 18 -39.23 -5.04 -23.88
N ALA A 19 -38.22 -5.37 -24.70
CA ALA A 19 -38.28 -6.53 -25.58
C ALA A 19 -38.47 -7.83 -24.78
N ALA A 20 -37.68 -8.04 -23.72
CA ALA A 20 -37.78 -9.23 -22.88
C ALA A 20 -39.16 -9.37 -22.20
N GLY A 21 -39.72 -8.27 -21.69
CA GLY A 21 -41.04 -8.26 -21.07
C GLY A 21 -42.18 -8.53 -22.05
N VAL A 22 -42.12 -7.93 -23.26
CA VAL A 22 -43.12 -8.18 -24.32
C VAL A 22 -43.06 -9.61 -24.80
N THR A 23 -41.87 -10.17 -25.03
CA THR A 23 -41.70 -11.56 -25.44
C THR A 23 -42.23 -12.55 -24.39
N ALA A 24 -41.99 -12.28 -23.10
CA ALA A 24 -42.54 -13.08 -22.01
C ALA A 24 -44.08 -13.07 -22.00
N PHE A 25 -44.68 -11.88 -22.17
CA PHE A 25 -46.14 -11.75 -22.23
C PHE A 25 -46.76 -12.48 -23.42
N LEU A 26 -46.17 -12.33 -24.61
CA LEU A 26 -46.62 -13.01 -25.83
C LEU A 26 -46.46 -14.54 -25.75
N SER A 27 -45.57 -15.04 -24.89
CA SER A 27 -45.37 -16.47 -24.64
C SER A 27 -46.33 -17.05 -23.59
N GLY A 28 -47.29 -16.25 -23.10
CA GLY A 28 -48.32 -16.69 -22.17
C GLY A 28 -47.98 -16.52 -20.69
N LEU A 29 -46.89 -15.84 -20.33
CA LEU A 29 -46.64 -15.47 -18.94
C LEU A 29 -47.59 -14.36 -18.49
N GLY A 30 -48.10 -14.50 -17.26
CA GLY A 30 -48.95 -13.50 -16.64
C GLY A 30 -48.25 -12.13 -16.57
N LEU A 31 -49.05 -11.06 -16.73
CA LEU A 31 -48.59 -9.67 -16.69
C LEU A 31 -47.61 -9.33 -15.55
N PRO A 32 -47.78 -9.79 -14.28
CA PRO A 32 -46.81 -9.47 -13.22
C PRO A 32 -45.42 -10.07 -13.48
N TRP A 33 -45.35 -11.27 -14.05
CA TRP A 33 -44.07 -11.95 -14.35
C TRP A 33 -43.37 -11.33 -15.55
N SER A 34 -44.12 -10.91 -16.55
CA SER A 34 -43.59 -10.23 -17.74
C SER A 34 -42.98 -8.86 -17.41
N ILE A 35 -43.58 -8.11 -16.48
CA ILE A 35 -43.02 -6.85 -15.96
C ILE A 35 -41.73 -7.13 -15.18
N ALA A 36 -41.73 -8.13 -14.30
CA ALA A 36 -40.55 -8.49 -13.51
C ALA A 36 -39.34 -8.86 -14.39
N ILE A 37 -39.56 -9.66 -15.46
CA ILE A 37 -38.53 -10.05 -16.42
C ILE A 37 -37.95 -8.81 -17.13
N GLY A 38 -38.81 -7.88 -17.57
CA GLY A 38 -38.35 -6.68 -18.27
C GLY A 38 -37.48 -5.78 -17.39
N VAL A 39 -37.83 -5.62 -16.10
CA VAL A 39 -37.03 -4.87 -15.14
C VAL A 39 -35.68 -5.55 -14.91
N LEU A 40 -35.66 -6.86 -14.66
CA LEU A 40 -34.42 -7.62 -14.42
C LEU A 40 -33.48 -7.59 -15.64
N ALA A 41 -34.01 -7.75 -16.84
CA ALA A 41 -33.22 -7.71 -18.08
C ALA A 41 -32.57 -6.34 -18.34
N SER A 42 -33.20 -5.25 -17.89
CA SER A 42 -32.63 -3.90 -18.01
C SER A 42 -31.44 -3.65 -17.07
N ALA A 43 -31.43 -4.30 -15.89
CA ALA A 43 -30.39 -4.15 -14.87
C ALA A 43 -29.24 -5.16 -15.02
N ALA A 44 -29.52 -6.33 -15.60
CA ALA A 44 -28.56 -7.42 -15.75
C ALA A 44 -27.23 -7.02 -16.42
N PRO A 45 -27.19 -6.21 -17.50
CA PRO A 45 -25.93 -5.83 -18.13
C PRO A 45 -25.02 -4.99 -17.21
N ALA A 46 -25.60 -4.09 -16.42
CA ALA A 46 -24.85 -3.25 -15.49
C ALA A 46 -24.32 -4.10 -14.31
N PHE A 47 -25.14 -5.02 -13.81
CA PHE A 47 -24.76 -5.95 -12.75
C PHE A 47 -23.66 -6.93 -13.20
N LEU A 48 -23.80 -7.53 -14.39
CA LEU A 48 -22.79 -8.40 -15.00
C LEU A 48 -21.48 -7.65 -15.27
N ALA A 49 -21.55 -6.41 -15.76
CA ALA A 49 -20.37 -5.58 -15.92
C ALA A 49 -19.71 -5.27 -14.56
N GLY A 50 -20.50 -5.08 -13.50
CA GLY A 50 -20.02 -4.96 -12.12
C GLY A 50 -19.32 -6.21 -11.62
N ILE A 51 -19.90 -7.40 -11.87
CA ILE A 51 -19.30 -8.70 -11.52
C ILE A 51 -18.01 -8.93 -12.30
N LEU A 52 -18.01 -8.72 -13.61
CA LEU A 52 -16.82 -8.91 -14.44
C LEU A 52 -15.71 -7.94 -14.05
N ARG A 53 -16.05 -6.68 -13.74
CA ARG A 53 -15.09 -5.72 -13.18
C ARG A 53 -14.60 -6.14 -11.81
N GLY A 54 -15.48 -6.61 -10.92
CA GLY A 54 -15.11 -7.09 -9.59
C GLY A 54 -14.28 -8.38 -9.59
N ALA A 55 -14.47 -9.25 -10.59
CA ALA A 55 -13.68 -10.45 -10.81
C ALA A 55 -12.35 -10.15 -11.52
N ALA A 56 -12.28 -9.04 -12.27
CA ALA A 56 -11.07 -8.57 -12.94
C ALA A 56 -10.30 -7.51 -12.12
N THR A 57 -10.84 -7.04 -10.99
CA THR A 57 -10.09 -6.26 -10.02
C THR A 57 -9.21 -7.21 -9.23
N PRO A 58 -7.88 -6.98 -9.21
CA PRO A 58 -6.98 -7.74 -8.37
C PRO A 58 -7.41 -7.66 -6.90
N ALA A 59 -7.22 -8.74 -6.15
CA ALA A 59 -7.44 -8.70 -4.70
C ALA A 59 -6.46 -7.69 -4.05
N PRO A 60 -6.78 -7.11 -2.87
CA PRO A 60 -5.87 -6.21 -2.15
C PRO A 60 -4.48 -6.78 -1.83
N ASP A 61 -4.29 -8.09 -2.02
CA ASP A 61 -3.04 -8.82 -1.82
C ASP A 61 -2.19 -8.97 -3.10
N GLU A 62 -2.68 -8.54 -4.26
CA GLU A 62 -2.05 -8.80 -5.57
C GLU A 62 -1.20 -7.63 -6.13
N ASP A 63 -1.14 -6.48 -5.44
CA ASP A 63 -0.16 -5.44 -5.75
C ASP A 63 0.34 -4.69 -4.50
N PRO A 64 1.38 -5.21 -3.81
CA PRO A 64 2.02 -4.52 -2.71
C PRO A 64 2.53 -3.13 -3.10
N ALA A 65 2.92 -2.93 -4.36
CA ALA A 65 3.45 -1.65 -4.84
C ALA A 65 2.31 -0.63 -5.07
N GLY A 66 1.17 -1.08 -5.58
CA GLY A 66 -0.06 -0.28 -5.73
C GLY A 66 -0.62 0.18 -4.39
N ALA A 67 -0.71 -0.72 -3.40
CA ALA A 67 -1.14 -0.37 -2.04
C ALA A 67 -0.21 0.66 -1.37
N LEU A 68 1.11 0.55 -1.56
CA LEU A 68 2.08 1.53 -1.07
C LEU A 68 2.00 2.89 -1.79
N SER A 69 1.47 2.94 -3.00
CA SER A 69 1.33 4.16 -3.81
C SER A 69 0.23 5.09 -3.28
N GLU A 70 -0.84 4.52 -2.70
CA GLU A 70 -1.99 5.26 -2.15
C GLU A 70 -1.79 5.74 -0.70
N MET A 71 -0.72 5.31 -0.05
CA MET A 71 -0.45 5.62 1.37
C MET A 71 0.17 7.00 1.56
N SER A 72 -0.24 7.70 2.63
CA SER A 72 0.46 8.91 3.09
C SER A 72 1.82 8.58 3.70
N GLY A 73 2.64 9.59 3.98
CA GLY A 73 3.94 9.40 4.65
C GLY A 73 3.80 8.76 6.03
N THR A 74 2.84 9.25 6.82
CA THR A 74 2.54 8.73 8.16
C THR A 74 1.98 7.30 8.10
N ASP A 75 1.14 6.99 7.11
CA ASP A 75 0.65 5.61 6.94
C ASP A 75 1.79 4.64 6.61
N PHE A 76 2.79 5.11 5.85
CA PHE A 76 3.98 4.33 5.53
C PHE A 76 4.84 4.08 6.77
N GLU A 77 5.06 5.09 7.62
CA GLU A 77 5.74 4.91 8.91
C GLU A 77 5.01 3.88 9.79
N ASP A 78 3.68 3.98 9.89
CA ASP A 78 2.86 3.02 10.63
C ASP A 78 2.94 1.59 10.06
N HIS A 79 3.05 1.46 8.74
CA HIS A 79 3.26 0.17 8.09
C HIS A 79 4.62 -0.44 8.43
N VAL A 80 5.69 0.35 8.34
CA VAL A 80 7.04 -0.07 8.75
C VAL A 80 7.05 -0.46 10.24
N ALA A 81 6.40 0.33 11.10
CA ALA A 81 6.27 0.06 12.52
C ALA A 81 5.53 -1.27 12.80
N ARG A 82 4.45 -1.56 12.06
CA ARG A 82 3.74 -2.85 12.17
C ARG A 82 4.64 -4.03 11.79
N ILE A 83 5.44 -3.90 10.73
CA ILE A 83 6.41 -4.95 10.34
C ILE A 83 7.47 -5.11 11.44
N ALA A 84 8.01 -4.01 11.96
CA ALA A 84 9.00 -4.03 13.04
C ALA A 84 8.44 -4.69 14.31
N ARG A 85 7.21 -4.37 14.72
CA ARG A 85 6.55 -4.98 15.91
C ARG A 85 6.39 -6.49 15.78
N ARG A 86 6.09 -7.01 14.58
CA ARG A 86 5.98 -8.45 14.33
C ARG A 86 7.29 -9.22 14.56
N THR A 87 8.42 -8.53 14.62
CA THR A 87 9.71 -9.18 14.94
C THR A 87 9.81 -9.60 16.41
N GLY A 88 8.97 -9.05 17.29
CA GLY A 88 9.02 -9.22 18.75
C GLY A 88 9.79 -8.11 19.48
N ALA A 89 10.38 -7.16 18.73
CA ALA A 89 11.12 -6.04 19.30
C ALA A 89 10.21 -4.95 19.87
N PRO A 90 10.63 -4.24 20.94
CA PRO A 90 10.04 -2.96 21.28
C PRO A 90 10.19 -1.96 20.13
N VAL A 91 9.13 -1.22 19.83
CA VAL A 91 9.10 -0.20 18.76
C VAL A 91 8.48 1.07 19.32
N ILE A 92 9.17 2.19 19.15
CA ILE A 92 8.73 3.53 19.53
C ILE A 92 8.62 4.35 18.24
N MET A 93 7.46 4.96 18.01
CA MET A 93 7.29 6.03 17.02
C MET A 93 7.78 7.33 17.65
N THR A 94 8.57 8.12 16.93
CA THR A 94 8.94 9.46 17.39
C THR A 94 7.83 10.48 17.09
N PRO A 95 7.84 11.65 17.74
CA PRO A 95 6.90 12.72 17.41
C PRO A 95 7.12 13.24 15.98
N LEU A 96 6.05 13.71 15.32
CA LEU A 96 6.13 14.26 13.95
C LEU A 96 7.08 15.46 13.79
N THR A 97 7.45 16.12 14.89
CA THR A 97 8.33 17.29 14.90
C THR A 97 9.38 17.15 15.98
N GLY A 98 10.63 17.53 15.68
CA GLY A 98 11.74 17.45 16.66
C GLY A 98 12.25 16.03 16.88
N ASP A 99 12.05 15.15 15.89
CA ASP A 99 12.48 13.76 15.88
C ASP A 99 13.96 13.59 15.49
N TRP A 100 14.56 14.63 14.92
CA TRP A 100 15.93 14.66 14.38
C TRP A 100 16.13 13.77 13.15
N GLY A 101 15.06 13.49 12.39
CA GLY A 101 15.13 12.61 11.22
C GLY A 101 15.17 11.11 11.58
N VAL A 102 14.44 10.73 12.63
CA VAL A 102 14.31 9.35 13.09
C VAL A 102 12.84 9.12 13.33
N ASP A 103 12.15 8.37 12.48
CA ASP A 103 10.70 8.13 12.63
C ASP A 103 10.42 7.00 13.62
N LEU A 104 11.29 5.98 13.66
CA LEU A 104 11.15 4.82 14.55
C LEU A 104 12.43 4.51 15.31
N ILE A 105 12.26 4.05 16.55
CA ILE A 105 13.30 3.43 17.36
C ILE A 105 12.90 1.99 17.64
N VAL A 106 13.75 1.04 17.28
CA VAL A 106 13.49 -0.40 17.41
C VAL A 106 14.56 -1.06 18.28
N GLY A 107 14.13 -1.96 19.17
CA GLY A 107 15.02 -2.76 20.01
C GLY A 107 15.23 -2.19 21.42
N ARG A 108 16.28 -2.65 22.09
CA ARG A 108 16.65 -2.25 23.45
C ARG A 108 18.10 -1.79 23.47
N ARG A 109 18.45 -0.95 24.46
CA ARG A 109 19.85 -0.58 24.67
C ARG A 109 20.70 -1.84 24.94
N PRO A 110 21.98 -1.87 24.53
CA PRO A 110 22.68 -0.80 23.81
C PRO A 110 22.45 -0.79 22.29
N ASP A 111 21.84 -1.84 21.73
CA ASP A 111 21.79 -2.11 20.29
C ASP A 111 20.46 -1.64 19.66
N ARG A 112 20.12 -0.36 19.86
CA ARG A 112 18.90 0.21 19.27
C ARG A 112 19.12 0.66 17.84
N LEU A 113 18.11 0.41 17.03
CA LEU A 113 18.03 0.78 15.62
C LEU A 113 17.17 2.03 15.46
N ALA A 114 17.75 3.09 14.91
CA ALA A 114 17.02 4.25 14.40
C ALA A 114 16.61 4.00 12.94
N ILE A 115 15.35 4.24 12.62
CA ILE A 115 14.80 4.07 11.27
C ILE A 115 14.20 5.39 10.78
N GLN A 116 14.64 5.84 9.61
CA GLN A 116 13.94 6.87 8.83
C GLN A 116 13.15 6.19 7.71
N CYS A 117 11.87 6.47 7.65
CA CYS A 117 10.95 6.09 6.60
C CYS A 117 10.85 7.21 5.56
N LYS A 118 10.92 6.87 4.27
CA LYS A 118 10.68 7.82 3.18
C LYS A 118 9.70 7.21 2.20
N ARG A 119 8.48 7.75 2.15
CA ARG A 119 7.54 7.47 1.06
C ARG A 119 7.70 8.52 -0.05
N GLN A 120 8.22 8.13 -1.20
CA GLN A 120 8.49 9.06 -2.32
C GLN A 120 8.09 8.46 -3.68
N SER A 121 7.90 9.34 -4.67
CA SER A 121 7.63 8.97 -6.07
C SER A 121 8.89 8.86 -6.93
N ARG A 122 10.06 9.04 -6.33
CA ARG A 122 11.37 9.01 -6.97
C ARG A 122 12.39 8.37 -6.05
N PRO A 123 13.56 7.95 -6.57
CA PRO A 123 14.60 7.38 -5.73
C PRO A 123 15.01 8.31 -4.59
N VAL A 124 15.22 7.70 -3.41
CA VAL A 124 15.62 8.42 -2.20
C VAL A 124 17.09 8.85 -2.29
N GLY A 125 17.33 10.12 -1.99
CA GLY A 125 18.65 10.76 -2.02
C GLY A 125 19.45 10.56 -0.73
N ALA A 126 20.70 11.01 -0.75
CA ALA A 126 21.62 10.90 0.39
C ALA A 126 21.15 11.63 1.65
N GLY A 127 20.28 12.66 1.52
CA GLY A 127 19.73 13.41 2.65
C GLY A 127 19.05 12.52 3.70
N ALA A 128 18.30 11.49 3.29
CA ALA A 128 17.65 10.57 4.23
C ALA A 128 18.66 9.78 5.07
N VAL A 129 19.82 9.45 4.50
CA VAL A 129 20.92 8.79 5.22
C VAL A 129 21.58 9.78 6.18
N GLN A 130 21.83 11.01 5.74
CA GLN A 130 22.41 12.07 6.59
C GLN A 130 21.53 12.35 7.81
N GLU A 131 20.22 12.48 7.61
CA GLU A 131 19.21 12.68 8.64
C GLU A 131 19.28 11.58 9.70
N VAL A 132 19.11 10.30 9.32
CA VAL A 132 19.08 9.21 10.30
C VAL A 132 20.43 8.97 10.98
N VAL A 133 21.55 9.15 10.26
CA VAL A 133 22.90 9.01 10.82
C VAL A 133 23.18 10.09 11.86
N ALA A 134 22.77 11.33 11.61
CA ALA A 134 22.91 12.42 12.57
C ALA A 134 21.89 12.33 13.72
N GLY A 135 20.68 11.84 13.45
CA GLY A 135 19.59 11.74 14.43
C GLY A 135 19.71 10.56 15.38
N ALA A 136 20.30 9.45 14.96
CA ALA A 136 20.47 8.25 15.79
C ALA A 136 21.11 8.51 17.17
N PRO A 137 22.24 9.25 17.32
CA PRO A 137 22.80 9.56 18.63
C PRO A 137 21.87 10.43 19.49
N MET A 138 21.06 11.30 18.89
CA MET A 138 20.06 12.11 19.63
C MET A 138 18.95 11.24 20.26
N GLN A 139 18.76 10.03 19.72
CA GLN A 139 17.81 9.03 20.21
C GLN A 139 18.51 7.86 20.94
N ASP A 140 19.82 7.97 21.22
CA ASP A 140 20.64 6.93 21.85
C ASP A 140 20.53 5.58 21.08
N CYS A 141 20.56 5.63 19.75
CA CYS A 141 20.61 4.50 18.83
C CYS A 141 22.02 4.30 18.29
N THR A 142 22.41 3.04 18.08
CA THR A 142 23.75 2.65 17.62
C THR A 142 23.75 2.08 16.21
N GLN A 143 22.57 1.72 15.70
CA GLN A 143 22.37 1.27 14.33
C GLN A 143 21.40 2.20 13.61
N THR A 144 21.55 2.31 12.29
CA THR A 144 20.71 3.16 11.45
C THR A 144 20.16 2.41 10.24
N MET A 145 18.95 2.80 9.84
CA MET A 145 18.31 2.26 8.65
C MET A 145 17.45 3.33 7.96
N VAL A 146 17.44 3.29 6.63
CA VAL A 146 16.45 4.00 5.82
C VAL A 146 15.55 2.98 5.14
N VAL A 147 14.24 3.16 5.27
CA VAL A 147 13.20 2.32 4.65
C VAL A 147 12.40 3.17 3.67
N THR A 148 12.15 2.67 2.47
CA THR A 148 11.35 3.40 1.46
C THR A 148 10.54 2.46 0.59
N ASN A 149 9.47 2.99 -0.01
CA ASN A 149 8.70 2.34 -1.06
C ASN A 149 9.40 2.37 -2.44
N HIS A 150 10.51 3.08 -2.58
CA HIS A 150 11.25 3.24 -3.83
C HIS A 150 12.68 2.68 -3.73
N ASP A 151 13.47 2.82 -4.79
CA ASP A 151 14.92 2.64 -4.78
C ASP A 151 15.70 3.81 -4.17
N PHE A 152 17.00 3.60 -3.99
CA PHE A 152 17.97 4.60 -3.57
C PHE A 152 18.87 5.07 -4.71
N THR A 153 19.23 6.35 -4.69
CA THR A 153 20.24 6.90 -5.60
C THR A 153 21.64 6.30 -5.33
N PRO A 154 22.56 6.29 -6.31
CA PRO A 154 23.94 5.83 -6.10
C PRO A 154 24.67 6.58 -4.97
N ALA A 155 24.41 7.89 -4.83
CA ALA A 155 24.98 8.69 -3.76
C ALA A 155 24.47 8.27 -2.37
N ALA A 156 23.17 7.94 -2.25
CA ALA A 156 22.60 7.42 -1.00
C ALA A 156 23.23 6.07 -0.63
N ARG A 157 23.37 5.16 -1.60
CA ARG A 157 24.01 3.85 -1.37
C ARG A 157 25.47 4.00 -0.91
N LYS A 158 26.25 4.84 -1.58
CA LYS A 158 27.64 5.12 -1.21
C LYS A 158 27.77 5.72 0.19
N LEU A 159 26.90 6.65 0.55
CA LEU A 159 26.90 7.26 1.88
C LEU A 159 26.47 6.26 2.96
N ALA A 160 25.47 5.44 2.67
CA ALA A 160 24.99 4.42 3.58
C ALA A 160 26.06 3.38 3.89
N GLU A 161 26.79 2.92 2.86
CA GLU A 161 27.94 2.03 3.02
C GLU A 161 29.01 2.63 3.94
N LEU A 162 29.38 3.90 3.73
CA LEU A 162 30.38 4.59 4.55
C LEU A 162 30.00 4.66 6.04
N HIS A 163 28.71 4.85 6.33
CA HIS A 163 28.22 5.00 7.71
C HIS A 163 27.62 3.72 8.31
N GLY A 164 27.65 2.60 7.59
CA GLY A 164 27.00 1.36 8.03
C GLY A 164 25.46 1.48 8.16
N CYS A 165 24.84 2.43 7.46
CA CYS A 165 23.40 2.60 7.45
C CYS A 165 22.76 1.54 6.55
N VAL A 166 21.80 0.78 7.08
CA VAL A 166 21.09 -0.25 6.30
C VAL A 166 20.06 0.40 5.39
N LEU A 167 19.98 -0.04 4.15
CA LEU A 167 19.00 0.44 3.18
C LEU A 167 18.00 -0.68 2.87
N VAL A 168 16.70 -0.37 2.95
CA VAL A 168 15.62 -1.28 2.54
C VAL A 168 14.71 -0.54 1.56
N GLY A 169 14.83 -0.91 0.29
CA GLY A 169 14.01 -0.37 -0.79
C GLY A 169 12.67 -1.09 -0.94
N GLY A 170 11.83 -0.58 -1.85
CA GLY A 170 10.48 -1.12 -2.08
C GLY A 170 10.47 -2.63 -2.39
N ALA A 171 11.41 -3.09 -3.21
CA ALA A 171 11.56 -4.50 -3.58
C ALA A 171 11.98 -5.42 -2.42
N GLU A 172 12.51 -4.83 -1.34
CA GLU A 172 13.07 -5.54 -0.18
C GLU A 172 12.17 -5.45 1.07
N LEU A 173 11.04 -4.73 0.99
CA LEU A 173 10.12 -4.51 2.12
C LEU A 173 9.57 -5.82 2.70
N ASN A 174 9.35 -6.84 1.87
CA ASN A 174 8.94 -8.17 2.35
C ASN A 174 9.98 -8.85 3.26
N ARG A 175 11.26 -8.45 3.16
CA ARG A 175 12.38 -8.92 3.99
C ARG A 175 12.72 -7.96 5.14
N LEU A 176 11.98 -6.87 5.31
CA LEU A 176 12.26 -5.87 6.35
C LEU A 176 12.26 -6.51 7.75
N GLY A 177 11.27 -7.34 8.07
CA GLY A 177 11.18 -7.98 9.39
C GLY A 177 12.37 -8.89 9.72
N SER A 178 12.85 -9.69 8.77
CA SER A 178 14.04 -10.53 8.97
C SER A 178 15.32 -9.70 9.07
N THR A 179 15.40 -8.61 8.31
CA THR A 179 16.51 -7.65 8.37
C THR A 179 16.58 -6.98 9.73
N ILE A 180 15.47 -6.48 10.25
CA ILE A 180 15.38 -5.89 11.60
C ILE A 180 15.82 -6.91 12.64
N ARG A 181 15.28 -8.14 12.60
CA ARG A 181 15.62 -9.19 13.58
C ARG A 181 17.12 -9.48 13.63
N ARG A 182 17.79 -9.55 12.47
CA ARG A 182 19.25 -9.75 12.39
C ARG A 182 20.04 -8.61 13.01
N LEU A 183 19.55 -7.37 12.90
CA LEU A 183 20.25 -6.19 13.41
C LEU A 183 20.15 -6.07 14.93
N ILE A 184 18.95 -6.32 15.48
CA ILE A 184 18.68 -6.18 16.93
C ILE A 184 19.04 -7.43 17.74
N THR A 185 19.27 -8.56 17.09
CA THR A 185 19.74 -9.80 17.69
C THR A 185 20.97 -10.25 16.93
N PRO A 186 22.13 -9.60 17.14
CA PRO A 186 23.37 -10.09 16.56
C PRO A 186 23.61 -11.51 17.11
N ASP A 187 23.79 -12.48 16.21
CA ASP A 187 24.04 -13.88 16.54
C ASP A 187 25.17 -13.99 17.58
N GLY A 188 24.79 -14.18 18.85
CA GLY A 188 25.75 -14.11 19.95
C GLY A 188 25.05 -14.10 21.30
N VAL A 189 24.82 -15.30 21.83
CA VAL A 189 24.78 -15.58 23.26
C VAL A 189 25.75 -14.64 23.99
N ARG A 190 25.25 -13.85 24.93
CA ARG A 190 26.03 -13.31 26.04
C ARG A 190 25.40 -13.76 27.33
#